data_AF-A0A975BWI3-F1
#
_entry.id   AF-A0A975BWI3-F1
#
_cell.length_a   1.000
_cell.length_b   1.000
_cell.length_c   1.000
_cell.angle_alpha   90.00
_cell.angle_beta   90.00
_cell.angle_gamma   90.00
#
_symmetry.space_group_name_H-M   'P 1'
#
loop_
_entity.id
_entity.type
_entity.pdbx_description
1 polymer ?
#
loop_
_entity_poly.entity_id
_entity_poly.type
_entity_poly.pdbx_seq_one_letter_code
_entity_poly.pdbx_strand_id
1 'polypeptide(L)'
;MGLVIDTGKRTSQPRKYGNLAVDTGDVTIHTGNIVLGDPLPDTRQNREEPEGTNVPIPDIKRKKPDDITDTAGSLEMKMGQKISLNQKASDISRLIIGLEWELNNTGNQDIALDVSIFMVDSANKTEEDNFIFYNNPASRCGAISLGSDHHIGIKECYDEVVQLDLNRAPSHIQTLAVTVTIDEADERGQNFGQVSNAYLKIIDANTRKELLFYNFAEHLSAETAIVVTEIYRYKDEWKINAIGRGFKGGLAALCDNYGIETE
;
A
#
# COMPACT_ATOMS: atom_id res chain seq x y z
N MET A 1 10.26 -1.32 -29.45
CA MET A 1 9.14 -0.48 -28.99
C MET A 1 8.86 -0.96 -27.59
N GLY A 2 9.52 -0.36 -26.60
CA GLY A 2 9.22 -0.60 -25.19
C GLY A 2 7.91 0.11 -24.85
N LEU A 3 7.10 -0.47 -23.96
CA LEU A 3 5.92 0.21 -23.46
C LEU A 3 6.42 1.12 -22.34
N VAL A 4 6.11 2.39 -22.47
CA VAL A 4 6.46 3.39 -21.47
C VAL A 4 5.47 3.25 -20.32
N ILE A 5 5.96 2.99 -19.11
CA ILE A 5 5.10 3.03 -17.92
C ILE A 5 4.98 4.48 -17.50
N ASP A 6 3.81 5.08 -17.75
CA ASP A 6 3.42 6.33 -17.13
C ASP A 6 3.39 6.12 -15.61
N THR A 7 4.44 6.58 -14.93
CA THR A 7 4.46 6.66 -13.47
C THR A 7 3.53 7.76 -12.94
N GLY A 8 2.77 8.39 -13.83
CA GLY A 8 1.87 9.49 -13.60
C GLY A 8 0.87 9.28 -12.49
N LYS A 9 0.38 10.42 -12.02
CA LYS A 9 -0.42 10.61 -10.83
C LYS A 9 -1.54 9.57 -10.74
N ARG A 10 -1.64 8.92 -9.58
CA ARG A 10 -2.85 8.20 -9.21
C ARG A 10 -4.01 9.19 -9.32
N THR A 11 -4.92 9.00 -10.28
CA THR A 11 -6.10 9.86 -10.38
C THR A 11 -6.77 9.83 -9.01
N SER A 12 -6.79 10.98 -8.34
CA SER A 12 -7.19 11.17 -6.96
C SER A 12 -8.68 10.89 -6.78
N GLN A 13 -9.08 9.63 -6.87
CA GLN A 13 -10.27 9.18 -6.19
C GLN A 13 -9.82 8.59 -4.86
N PRO A 14 -10.07 9.27 -3.74
CA PRO A 14 -9.90 8.64 -2.44
C PRO A 14 -10.71 7.34 -2.46
N ARG A 15 -10.10 6.23 -2.04
CA ARG A 15 -10.88 5.03 -1.72
C ARG A 15 -11.83 5.44 -0.60
N LYS A 16 -13.09 5.73 -0.94
CA LYS A 16 -14.19 5.80 0.02
C LYS A 16 -14.36 4.41 0.61
N TYR A 17 -13.70 4.13 1.72
CA TYR A 17 -14.07 3.00 2.56
C TYR A 17 -15.28 3.43 3.40
N GLY A 18 -16.41 2.77 3.16
CA GLY A 18 -17.65 2.96 3.91
C GLY A 18 -18.77 3.55 3.06
N ASN A 19 -19.58 2.68 2.44
CA ASN A 19 -20.90 3.06 1.99
C ASN A 19 -21.77 3.36 3.21
N LEU A 20 -22.19 4.62 3.36
CA LEU A 20 -23.59 4.90 3.67
C LEU A 20 -24.07 5.95 2.66
N ALA A 21 -24.64 5.47 1.55
CA ALA A 21 -25.55 6.28 0.77
C ALA A 21 -26.75 6.56 1.67
N VAL A 22 -26.91 7.80 2.10
CA VAL A 22 -28.19 8.25 2.64
C VAL A 22 -29.09 8.43 1.44
N ASP A 23 -30.11 7.59 1.36
CA ASP A 23 -31.27 7.77 0.50
C ASP A 23 -31.87 9.16 0.77
N THR A 24 -31.75 10.05 -0.21
CA THR A 24 -32.67 11.18 -0.35
C THR A 24 -33.37 11.05 -1.68
N GLY A 25 -34.25 10.05 -1.78
CA GLY A 25 -35.39 10.12 -2.66
C GLY A 25 -36.20 11.38 -2.34
N ASP A 26 -36.14 12.35 -3.24
CA ASP A 26 -37.34 12.98 -3.78
C ASP A 26 -36.96 13.75 -5.06
N VAL A 27 -37.23 13.10 -6.19
CA VAL A 27 -37.29 13.73 -7.50
C VAL A 27 -38.77 13.91 -7.83
N THR A 28 -39.24 15.15 -7.87
CA THR A 28 -40.43 15.51 -8.64
C THR A 28 -40.03 16.57 -9.65
N ILE A 29 -39.96 16.18 -10.92
CA ILE A 29 -39.81 17.10 -12.05
C ILE A 29 -41.21 17.26 -12.65
N HIS A 30 -41.76 18.47 -12.59
CA HIS A 30 -42.82 18.89 -13.50
C HIS A 30 -42.38 20.11 -14.30
N THR A 31 -42.43 19.92 -15.62
CA THR A 31 -42.24 20.85 -16.73
C THR A 31 -43.00 22.18 -16.58
N GLY A 32 -42.35 23.31 -16.84
CA GLY A 32 -43.02 24.55 -17.25
C GLY A 32 -42.30 25.86 -16.89
N ASN A 33 -41.85 26.58 -17.93
CA ASN A 33 -41.61 28.03 -18.05
C ASN A 33 -40.80 28.80 -16.98
N ILE A 34 -39.67 29.36 -17.43
CA ILE A 34 -38.88 30.37 -16.74
C ILE A 34 -39.67 31.69 -16.71
N VAL A 35 -40.01 32.17 -15.51
CA VAL A 35 -40.42 33.54 -15.25
C VAL A 35 -39.37 34.16 -14.34
N LEU A 36 -38.70 35.22 -14.80
CA LEU A 36 -37.79 36.02 -13.97
C LEU A 36 -38.64 36.76 -12.92
N GLY A 37 -38.55 36.30 -11.67
CA GLY A 37 -39.10 37.00 -10.51
C GLY A 37 -38.13 38.07 -9.98
N ASP A 38 -38.70 39.14 -9.44
CA ASP A 38 -38.00 40.32 -8.90
C ASP A 38 -36.91 39.96 -7.86
N PRO A 39 -35.87 40.81 -7.71
CA PRO A 39 -34.76 40.52 -6.80
C PRO A 39 -35.24 40.51 -5.34
N LEU A 40 -34.83 39.47 -4.61
CA LEU A 40 -35.07 39.33 -3.17
C LEU A 40 -34.42 40.49 -2.39
N PRO A 41 -35.06 41.00 -1.31
CA PRO A 41 -34.49 42.04 -0.48
C PRO A 41 -33.29 41.50 0.30
N ASP A 42 -32.23 42.33 0.38
CA ASP A 42 -30.97 42.02 1.06
C ASP A 42 -31.17 42.05 2.58
N THR A 43 -31.49 40.90 3.19
CA THR A 43 -31.52 40.72 4.65
C THR A 43 -30.17 40.24 5.17
N ARG A 44 -29.15 41.08 5.03
CA ARG A 44 -27.91 40.97 5.82
C ARG A 44 -28.13 41.54 7.21
N GLN A 45 -28.83 40.82 8.06
CA GLN A 45 -28.75 41.00 9.51
C GLN A 45 -29.21 39.71 10.20
N ASN A 46 -28.30 39.15 11.01
CA ASN A 46 -28.45 37.96 11.87
C ASN A 46 -28.50 36.59 11.18
N ARG A 47 -27.42 36.20 10.50
CA ARG A 47 -27.00 34.78 10.50
C ARG A 47 -26.01 34.60 11.64
N GLU A 48 -26.45 33.98 12.72
CA GLU A 48 -25.53 33.31 13.64
C GLU A 48 -24.78 32.26 12.82
N GLU A 49 -23.45 32.30 12.84
CA GLU A 49 -22.63 31.20 12.31
C GLU A 49 -23.05 29.94 13.06
N PRO A 50 -23.38 28.82 12.39
CA PRO A 50 -23.64 27.59 13.11
C PRO A 50 -22.36 27.22 13.85
N GLU A 51 -22.42 27.21 15.18
CA GLU A 51 -21.35 26.66 16.03
C GLU A 51 -20.94 25.32 15.44
N GLY A 52 -19.67 25.21 15.06
CA GLY A 52 -19.11 24.01 14.47
C GLY A 52 -19.40 22.84 15.40
N THR A 53 -20.37 22.01 15.03
CA THR A 53 -20.58 20.74 15.70
C THR A 53 -19.31 19.94 15.44
N ASN A 54 -18.49 19.85 16.47
CA ASN A 54 -17.35 18.97 16.53
C ASN A 54 -17.91 17.55 16.56
N VAL A 55 -18.42 17.08 15.41
CA VAL A 55 -18.85 15.70 15.23
C VAL A 55 -17.58 14.89 15.38
N PRO A 56 -17.44 14.08 16.45
CA PRO A 56 -16.30 13.19 16.55
C PRO A 56 -16.33 12.32 15.30
N ILE A 57 -15.29 12.43 14.47
CA ILE A 57 -15.04 11.43 13.44
C ILE A 57 -14.98 10.12 14.21
N PRO A 58 -15.88 9.15 13.96
CA PRO A 58 -15.87 7.92 14.72
C PRO A 58 -14.49 7.28 14.54
N ASP A 59 -13.80 7.02 15.65
CA ASP A 59 -12.64 6.14 15.69
C ASP A 59 -13.09 4.78 15.16
N ILE A 60 -13.00 4.56 13.85
CA ILE A 60 -13.15 3.24 13.26
C ILE A 60 -11.92 2.48 13.75
N LYS A 61 -12.06 1.81 14.90
CA LYS A 61 -11.03 0.92 15.41
C LYS A 61 -10.79 -0.12 14.32
N ARG A 62 -9.61 -0.06 13.66
CA ARG A 62 -9.13 -1.15 12.81
C ARG A 62 -9.31 -2.45 13.57
N LYS A 63 -9.78 -3.50 12.90
CA LYS A 63 -9.74 -4.85 13.49
C LYS A 63 -8.28 -5.12 13.87
N LYS A 64 -8.03 -5.50 15.12
CA LYS A 64 -6.66 -5.75 15.55
C LYS A 64 -6.14 -7.00 14.84
N PRO A 65 -4.93 -7.00 14.27
CA PRO A 65 -4.34 -8.18 13.65
C PRO A 65 -4.40 -9.42 14.57
N ASP A 66 -4.13 -9.24 15.87
CA ASP A 66 -4.13 -10.30 16.89
C ASP A 66 -5.46 -11.04 17.06
N ASP A 67 -6.58 -10.45 16.61
CA ASP A 67 -7.89 -11.11 16.65
C ASP A 67 -8.03 -12.18 15.53
N ILE A 68 -7.16 -12.13 14.51
CA ILE A 68 -7.26 -12.95 13.29
C ILE A 68 -5.98 -13.78 13.06
N THR A 69 -4.84 -13.31 13.53
CA THR A 69 -3.53 -13.96 13.38
C THR A 69 -2.90 -14.34 14.72
N ASP A 70 -2.27 -15.52 14.77
CA ASP A 70 -1.42 -15.91 15.89
C ASP A 70 -0.04 -15.23 15.78
N THR A 71 0.24 -14.30 16.68
CA THR A 71 1.52 -13.56 16.73
C THR A 71 2.54 -14.22 17.66
N ALA A 72 2.19 -15.33 18.32
CA ALA A 72 3.08 -16.01 19.25
C ALA A 72 4.32 -16.59 18.54
N GLY A 73 5.49 -16.10 18.95
CA GLY A 73 6.77 -16.52 18.39
C GLY A 73 7.11 -15.88 17.04
N SER A 74 6.42 -14.81 16.67
CA SER A 74 6.85 -13.93 15.57
C SER A 74 8.24 -13.38 15.85
N LEU A 75 9.07 -13.34 14.82
CA LEU A 75 10.46 -12.90 14.91
C LEU A 75 10.62 -11.48 14.37
N GLU A 76 11.12 -10.58 15.20
CA GLU A 76 11.59 -9.27 14.74
C GLU A 76 12.86 -9.44 13.89
N MET A 77 12.83 -8.90 12.68
CA MET A 77 13.99 -8.82 11.80
C MET A 77 14.71 -7.48 11.96
N LYS A 78 16.03 -7.52 11.82
CA LYS A 78 16.86 -6.31 11.66
C LYS A 78 17.27 -6.13 10.20
N MET A 79 17.50 -4.88 9.80
CA MET A 79 18.03 -4.56 8.47
C MET A 79 19.29 -5.39 8.16
N GLY A 80 19.34 -5.98 6.96
CA GLY A 80 20.36 -6.90 6.49
C GLY A 80 20.19 -8.37 6.91
N GLN A 81 19.23 -8.68 7.79
CA GLN A 81 19.01 -10.04 8.25
C GLN A 81 18.34 -10.90 7.17
N LYS A 82 18.84 -12.14 7.03
CA LYS A 82 18.34 -13.14 6.10
C LYS A 82 17.80 -14.36 6.86
N ILE A 83 16.58 -14.79 6.54
CA ILE A 83 15.93 -15.93 7.19
C ILE A 83 15.38 -16.86 6.10
N SER A 84 15.50 -18.18 6.30
CA SER A 84 14.78 -19.15 5.46
C SER A 84 13.33 -19.21 5.92
N LEU A 85 12.39 -18.98 5.01
CA LEU A 85 10.96 -19.03 5.32
C LEU A 85 10.52 -20.47 5.60
N ASN A 86 11.16 -21.45 4.95
CA ASN A 86 10.97 -22.87 5.21
C ASN A 86 11.35 -23.30 6.64
N GLN A 87 12.21 -22.55 7.34
CA GLN A 87 12.50 -22.79 8.77
C GLN A 87 11.38 -22.32 9.70
N LYS A 88 10.49 -21.44 9.21
CA LYS A 88 9.38 -20.87 9.97
C LYS A 88 8.05 -21.61 9.74
N ALA A 89 7.89 -22.25 8.59
CA ALA A 89 6.72 -23.05 8.25
C ALA A 89 7.08 -24.23 7.33
N SER A 90 6.45 -25.39 7.54
CA SER A 90 6.74 -26.65 6.82
C SER A 90 6.22 -26.69 5.38
N ASP A 91 5.30 -25.81 5.00
CA ASP A 91 4.76 -25.69 3.64
C ASP A 91 4.53 -24.20 3.29
N ILE A 92 5.64 -23.49 3.06
CA ILE A 92 5.63 -22.07 2.74
C ILE A 92 5.23 -21.86 1.27
N SER A 93 3.92 -21.76 1.03
CA SER A 93 3.38 -21.55 -0.31
C SER A 93 2.55 -20.27 -0.39
N ARG A 94 1.64 -20.07 0.56
CA ARG A 94 0.69 -18.96 0.57
C ARG A 94 1.00 -18.00 1.70
N LEU A 95 1.52 -16.84 1.35
CA LEU A 95 1.87 -15.79 2.30
C LEU A 95 0.99 -14.56 2.10
N ILE A 96 0.91 -13.75 3.16
CA ILE A 96 0.41 -12.39 3.09
C ILE A 96 1.46 -11.48 3.69
N ILE A 97 1.77 -10.41 2.97
CA ILE A 97 2.52 -9.29 3.51
C ILE A 97 1.50 -8.28 4.03
N GLY A 98 1.50 -8.02 5.33
CA GLY A 98 0.78 -6.90 5.93
C GLY A 98 1.72 -5.70 6.08
N LEU A 99 1.32 -4.53 5.60
CA LEU A 99 2.07 -3.29 5.78
C LEU A 99 1.22 -2.30 6.56
N GLU A 100 1.84 -1.68 7.56
CA GLU A 100 1.22 -0.62 8.36
C GLU A 100 2.23 0.51 8.60
N TRP A 101 1.73 1.73 8.75
CA TRP A 101 2.54 2.89 9.06
C TRP A 101 1.72 3.97 9.76
N GLU A 102 2.43 4.87 10.44
CA GLU A 102 1.88 6.08 11.01
C GLU A 102 2.51 7.29 10.33
N LEU A 103 1.73 8.38 10.24
CA LEU A 103 2.22 9.65 9.72
C LEU A 103 2.54 10.56 10.89
N ASN A 104 3.77 11.07 10.91
CA ASN A 104 4.17 12.09 11.86
C ASN A 104 3.42 13.37 11.49
N ASN A 105 2.42 13.73 12.31
CA ASN A 105 1.42 14.78 12.09
C ASN A 105 2.02 16.20 12.05
N THR A 106 2.90 16.46 11.08
CA THR A 106 3.75 17.65 10.96
C THR A 106 3.14 18.72 10.04
N GLY A 107 1.93 18.47 9.50
CA GLY A 107 1.14 19.44 8.75
C GLY A 107 -0.12 18.82 8.13
N ASN A 108 -1.03 19.68 7.65
CA ASN A 108 -2.31 19.31 6.99
C ASN A 108 -2.16 18.67 5.60
N GLN A 109 -1.04 18.01 5.30
CA GLN A 109 -0.83 17.38 4.00
C GLN A 109 -0.88 15.86 4.13
N ASP A 110 -1.85 15.25 3.46
CA ASP A 110 -1.98 13.80 3.38
C ASP A 110 -0.75 13.22 2.65
N ILE A 111 -0.05 12.31 3.30
CA ILE A 111 1.01 11.49 2.70
C ILE A 111 0.37 10.20 2.21
N ALA A 112 0.41 9.97 0.89
CA ALA A 112 -0.06 8.72 0.30
C ALA A 112 1.14 7.82 0.04
N LEU A 113 1.17 6.66 0.71
CA LEU A 113 2.16 5.62 0.45
C LEU A 113 1.56 4.57 -0.48
N ASP A 114 2.32 4.16 -1.48
CA ASP A 114 1.94 3.11 -2.41
C ASP A 114 2.94 1.95 -2.34
N VAL A 115 2.42 0.72 -2.37
CA VAL A 115 3.19 -0.52 -2.38
C VAL A 115 3.31 -1.02 -3.82
N SER A 116 4.52 -1.40 -4.23
CA SER A 116 4.75 -2.07 -5.52
C SER A 116 5.74 -3.22 -5.39
N ILE A 117 5.58 -4.25 -6.23
CA ILE A 117 6.43 -5.43 -6.26
C ILE A 117 7.09 -5.57 -7.62
N PHE A 118 8.41 -5.72 -7.62
CA PHE A 118 9.18 -6.08 -8.80
C PHE A 118 9.45 -7.59 -8.77
N MET A 119 9.00 -8.33 -9.78
CA MET A 119 9.36 -9.72 -9.98
C MET A 119 10.65 -9.78 -10.81
N VAL A 120 11.75 -10.02 -10.13
CA VAL A 120 13.11 -9.81 -10.65
C VAL A 120 13.73 -11.13 -11.10
N ASP A 121 14.37 -11.11 -12.26
CA ASP A 121 15.13 -12.22 -12.82
C ASP A 121 16.55 -12.35 -12.24
N SER A 122 17.33 -13.29 -12.77
CA SER A 122 18.73 -13.51 -12.36
C SER A 122 19.70 -12.39 -12.76
N ALA A 123 19.31 -11.52 -13.70
CA ALA A 123 20.09 -10.36 -14.12
C ALA A 123 19.77 -9.10 -13.31
N ASN A 124 18.96 -9.23 -12.24
CA ASN A 124 18.44 -8.13 -11.44
C ASN A 124 17.58 -7.17 -12.29
N LYS A 125 16.79 -7.71 -13.22
CA LYS A 125 15.90 -6.98 -14.10
C LYS A 125 14.45 -7.44 -13.97
N THR A 126 13.53 -6.52 -14.21
CA THR A 126 12.09 -6.75 -14.20
C THR A 126 11.52 -6.34 -15.53
N GLU A 127 10.72 -7.22 -16.13
CA GLU A 127 9.92 -6.88 -17.31
C GLU A 127 8.65 -6.14 -16.89
N GLU A 128 8.06 -5.35 -17.79
CA GLU A 128 6.85 -4.55 -17.51
C GLU A 128 5.68 -5.41 -16.95
N ASP A 129 5.43 -6.57 -17.55
CA ASP A 129 4.38 -7.51 -17.12
C ASP A 129 4.61 -8.11 -15.72
N ASN A 130 5.86 -8.01 -15.25
CA ASN A 130 6.37 -8.51 -13.99
C ASN A 130 6.51 -7.40 -12.93
N PHE A 131 6.09 -6.18 -13.25
CA PHE A 131 5.99 -5.06 -12.33
C PHE A 131 4.56 -4.88 -11.83
N ILE A 132 4.36 -5.07 -10.53
CA ILE A 132 3.06 -5.11 -9.88
C ILE A 132 2.87 -3.84 -9.05
N PHE A 133 1.89 -3.03 -9.41
CA PHE A 133 1.60 -1.73 -8.81
C PHE A 133 0.13 -1.39 -8.99
N TYR A 134 -0.31 -0.20 -8.59
CA TYR A 134 -1.75 0.14 -8.54
C TYR A 134 -2.49 0.00 -9.90
N ASN A 135 -1.84 0.23 -11.04
CA ASN A 135 -2.44 0.04 -12.38
C ASN A 135 -2.27 -1.39 -12.94
N ASN A 136 -1.37 -2.19 -12.37
CA ASN A 136 -1.19 -3.61 -12.67
C ASN A 136 -1.18 -4.42 -11.36
N PRO A 137 -2.33 -4.57 -10.68
CA PRO A 137 -2.36 -4.98 -9.28
C PRO A 137 -2.11 -6.48 -9.06
N ALA A 138 -1.98 -7.28 -10.11
CA ALA A 138 -1.76 -8.72 -9.99
C ALA A 138 -0.84 -9.25 -11.10
N SER A 139 0.06 -10.16 -10.72
CA SER A 139 0.93 -10.85 -11.68
C SER A 139 0.13 -11.79 -12.59
N ARG A 140 0.52 -11.91 -13.87
CA ARG A 140 -0.13 -12.83 -14.83
C ARG A 140 -0.08 -14.29 -14.41
N CYS A 141 1.01 -14.70 -13.74
CA CYS A 141 1.17 -16.05 -13.21
C CYS A 141 0.29 -16.31 -11.97
N GLY A 142 -0.25 -15.26 -11.35
CA GLY A 142 -1.07 -15.32 -10.14
C GLY A 142 -0.27 -15.55 -8.85
N ALA A 143 1.05 -15.31 -8.88
CA ALA A 143 1.91 -15.39 -7.71
C ALA A 143 1.72 -14.19 -6.76
N ILE A 144 1.28 -13.04 -7.27
CA ILE A 144 1.14 -11.79 -6.52
C ILE A 144 -0.20 -11.14 -6.81
N SER A 145 -0.86 -10.61 -5.78
CA SER A 145 -2.03 -9.73 -5.89
C SER A 145 -2.04 -8.68 -4.78
N LEU A 146 -2.03 -7.40 -5.14
CA LEU A 146 -2.14 -6.26 -4.22
C LEU A 146 -3.58 -6.14 -3.68
N GLY A 147 -3.71 -5.77 -2.41
CA GLY A 147 -5.00 -5.58 -1.74
C GLY A 147 -5.82 -6.86 -1.61
N SER A 148 -5.22 -8.04 -1.77
CA SER A 148 -5.85 -9.35 -1.60
C SER A 148 -5.21 -10.10 -0.43
N ASP A 149 -5.94 -11.02 0.20
CA ASP A 149 -5.52 -11.67 1.45
C ASP A 149 -5.89 -13.16 1.49
N HIS A 150 -5.94 -13.86 0.35
CA HIS A 150 -6.39 -15.25 0.24
C HIS A 150 -7.80 -15.49 0.85
N HIS A 151 -8.61 -14.43 1.01
CA HIS A 151 -9.92 -14.43 1.66
C HIS A 151 -9.91 -14.84 3.14
N ILE A 152 -8.81 -14.58 3.86
CA ILE A 152 -8.73 -14.91 5.30
C ILE A 152 -9.27 -13.80 6.22
N GLY A 153 -9.51 -12.59 5.68
CA GLY A 153 -10.19 -11.49 6.38
C GLY A 153 -9.27 -10.53 7.14
N ILE A 154 -7.97 -10.49 6.81
CA ILE A 154 -6.98 -9.61 7.48
C ILE A 154 -6.75 -8.28 6.75
N LYS A 155 -7.31 -8.09 5.55
CA LYS A 155 -7.12 -6.86 4.77
C LYS A 155 -7.44 -5.58 5.55
N GLU A 156 -8.46 -5.59 6.41
CA GLU A 156 -8.89 -4.42 7.19
C GLU A 156 -7.97 -4.09 8.38
N CYS A 157 -6.99 -4.96 8.67
CA CYS A 157 -6.07 -4.79 9.79
C CYS A 157 -4.83 -3.97 9.43
N TYR A 158 -4.56 -3.78 8.13
CA TYR A 158 -3.33 -3.18 7.61
C TYR A 158 -3.66 -2.02 6.67
N ASP A 159 -2.70 -1.11 6.46
CA ASP A 159 -2.82 -0.04 5.49
C ASP A 159 -2.80 -0.59 4.05
N GLU A 160 -1.90 -1.54 3.78
CA GLU A 160 -1.87 -2.30 2.54
C GLU A 160 -1.55 -3.77 2.81
N VAL A 161 -2.05 -4.64 1.93
CA VAL A 161 -1.77 -6.08 1.97
C VAL A 161 -1.33 -6.59 0.61
N VAL A 162 -0.42 -7.56 0.62
CA VAL A 162 0.01 -8.26 -0.61
C VAL A 162 -0.17 -9.75 -0.43
N GLN A 163 -0.97 -10.34 -1.29
CA GLN A 163 -1.12 -11.78 -1.39
C GLN A 163 0.05 -12.36 -2.18
N LEU A 164 0.68 -13.41 -1.64
CA LEU A 164 1.70 -14.19 -2.34
C LEU A 164 1.31 -15.67 -2.45
N ASP A 165 1.52 -16.25 -3.62
CA ASP A 165 1.52 -17.68 -3.89
C ASP A 165 2.86 -18.06 -4.55
N LEU A 166 3.81 -18.46 -3.71
CA LEU A 166 5.20 -18.71 -4.09
C LEU A 166 5.36 -19.88 -5.06
N ASN A 167 4.40 -20.81 -5.09
CA ASN A 167 4.40 -21.95 -6.01
C ASN A 167 4.03 -21.55 -7.43
N ARG A 168 3.38 -20.40 -7.61
CA ARG A 168 2.99 -19.87 -8.92
C ARG A 168 4.05 -18.97 -9.55
N ALA A 169 5.06 -18.56 -8.78
CA ALA A 169 6.15 -17.75 -9.29
C ALA A 169 6.99 -18.55 -10.30
N PRO A 170 7.12 -18.09 -11.56
CA PRO A 170 7.91 -18.78 -12.59
C PRO A 170 9.36 -19.01 -12.15
N SER A 171 9.98 -20.07 -12.66
CA SER A 171 11.35 -20.44 -12.27
C SER A 171 12.43 -19.43 -12.66
N HIS A 172 12.17 -18.58 -13.68
CA HIS A 172 13.10 -17.52 -14.08
C HIS A 172 13.10 -16.35 -13.08
N ILE A 173 12.03 -16.16 -12.31
CA ILE A 173 11.92 -15.14 -11.27
C ILE A 173 12.68 -15.62 -10.03
N GLN A 174 13.72 -14.88 -9.67
CA GLN A 174 14.60 -15.20 -8.54
C GLN A 174 14.23 -14.43 -7.28
N THR A 175 13.67 -13.22 -7.43
CA THR A 175 13.40 -12.32 -6.31
C THR A 175 12.07 -11.60 -6.50
N LEU A 176 11.31 -11.45 -5.41
CA LEU A 176 10.16 -10.57 -5.30
C LEU A 176 10.60 -9.39 -4.42
N ALA A 177 10.89 -8.25 -5.03
CA ALA A 177 11.32 -7.06 -4.30
C ALA A 177 10.09 -6.23 -3.91
N VAL A 178 9.84 -6.15 -2.61
CA VAL A 178 8.72 -5.39 -2.03
C VAL A 178 9.19 -3.96 -1.79
N THR A 179 8.48 -3.00 -2.36
CA THR A 179 8.85 -1.58 -2.28
C THR A 179 7.69 -0.72 -1.85
N VAL A 180 8.03 0.43 -1.26
CA VAL A 180 7.06 1.45 -0.86
C VAL A 180 7.55 2.82 -1.35
N THR A 181 6.64 3.62 -1.90
CA THR A 181 6.92 4.97 -2.42
C THR A 181 5.93 5.96 -1.81
N ILE A 182 6.34 7.21 -1.66
CA ILE A 182 5.43 8.32 -1.36
C ILE A 182 4.98 8.93 -2.69
N ASP A 183 3.66 8.99 -2.92
CA ASP A 183 3.08 9.58 -4.12
C ASP A 183 3.29 11.10 -4.13
N GLU A 184 3.66 11.63 -5.30
CA GLU A 184 3.97 13.05 -5.52
C GLU A 184 4.94 13.67 -4.49
N ALA A 185 5.85 12.86 -3.94
CA ALA A 185 6.69 13.27 -2.82
C ALA A 185 7.48 14.55 -3.07
N ASP A 186 8.10 14.68 -4.25
CA ASP A 186 8.91 15.86 -4.59
C ASP A 186 8.05 17.11 -4.76
N GLU A 187 6.86 16.98 -5.36
CA GLU A 187 5.92 18.10 -5.54
C GLU A 187 5.34 18.59 -4.20
N ARG A 188 5.12 17.67 -3.27
CA ARG A 188 4.53 17.95 -1.95
C ARG A 188 5.58 18.17 -0.86
N GLY A 189 6.87 18.07 -1.19
CA GLY A 189 7.97 18.16 -0.21
C GLY A 189 7.91 17.08 0.87
N GLN A 190 7.38 15.90 0.52
CA GLN A 190 7.20 14.78 1.42
C GLN A 190 8.37 13.80 1.38
N ASN A 191 8.63 13.10 2.48
CA ASN A 191 9.68 12.07 2.56
C ASN A 191 9.42 11.08 3.70
N PHE A 192 10.16 9.98 3.72
CA PHE A 192 10.03 8.94 4.74
C PHE A 192 10.44 9.39 6.16
N GLY A 193 11.10 10.55 6.32
CA GLY A 193 11.29 11.15 7.66
C GLY A 193 9.99 11.58 8.33
N GLN A 194 8.90 11.70 7.56
CA GLN A 194 7.55 11.98 8.06
C GLN A 194 6.72 10.72 8.31
N VAL A 195 7.30 9.53 8.10
CA VAL A 195 6.65 8.24 8.33
C VAL A 195 7.28 7.59 9.56
N SER A 196 6.46 7.07 10.46
CA SER A 196 6.91 6.36 11.67
C SER A 196 6.13 5.06 11.85
N ASN A 197 6.58 4.23 12.79
CA ASN A 197 5.93 2.95 13.11
C ASN A 197 5.59 2.13 11.86
N ALA A 198 6.51 2.11 10.90
CA ALA A 198 6.30 1.53 9.58
C ALA A 198 6.78 0.08 9.60
N TYR A 199 5.83 -0.87 9.63
CA TYR A 199 6.12 -2.28 9.77
C TYR A 199 5.67 -3.08 8.55
N LEU A 200 6.51 -4.04 8.18
CA LEU A 200 6.15 -5.14 7.30
C LEU A 200 6.03 -6.41 8.16
N LYS A 201 4.94 -7.17 7.97
CA LYS A 201 4.69 -8.46 8.62
C LYS A 201 4.50 -9.54 7.57
N ILE A 202 5.08 -10.72 7.79
CA ILE A 202 4.85 -11.90 6.95
C ILE A 202 3.97 -12.88 7.70
N ILE A 203 2.82 -13.20 7.11
CA ILE A 203 1.82 -14.09 7.67
C ILE A 203 1.69 -15.31 6.76
N ASP A 204 1.70 -16.50 7.34
CA ASP A 204 1.31 -17.72 6.64
C ASP A 204 -0.22 -17.78 6.54
N ALA A 205 -0.76 -17.76 5.32
CA ALA A 205 -2.19 -17.73 5.09
C ALA A 205 -2.88 -19.07 5.44
N ASN A 206 -2.14 -20.18 5.42
CA ASN A 206 -2.68 -21.50 5.72
C ASN A 206 -2.90 -21.66 7.23
N THR A 207 -1.95 -21.21 8.03
CA THR A 207 -1.98 -21.33 9.50
C THR A 207 -2.47 -20.07 10.20
N ARG A 208 -2.57 -18.94 9.48
CA ARG A 208 -2.83 -17.59 10.02
C ARG A 208 -1.82 -17.17 11.08
N LYS A 209 -0.58 -17.67 10.97
CA LYS A 209 0.49 -17.34 11.91
C LYS A 209 1.36 -16.21 11.36
N GLU A 210 1.63 -15.20 12.18
CA GLU A 210 2.67 -14.23 11.89
C GLU A 210 4.05 -14.88 12.11
N LEU A 211 4.86 -14.93 11.05
CA LEU A 211 6.15 -15.59 11.06
C LEU A 211 7.27 -14.65 11.52
N LEU A 212 7.18 -13.39 11.09
CA LEU A 212 8.17 -12.35 11.33
C LEU A 212 7.61 -10.97 11.02
N PHE A 213 8.29 -9.95 11.55
CA PHE A 213 8.00 -8.55 11.26
C PHE A 213 9.29 -7.72 11.18
N TYR A 214 9.23 -6.55 10.54
CA TYR A 214 10.37 -5.67 10.29
C TYR A 214 9.94 -4.21 10.29
N ASN A 215 10.59 -3.36 11.12
CA ASN A 215 10.45 -1.91 11.02
C ASN A 215 11.33 -1.36 9.90
N PHE A 216 10.73 -0.85 8.83
CA PHE A 216 11.45 -0.51 7.60
C PHE A 216 11.78 0.97 7.42
N ALA A 217 11.25 1.86 8.26
CA ALA A 217 11.47 3.31 8.11
C ALA A 217 12.44 3.92 9.15
N GLU A 218 13.04 3.12 10.04
CA GLU A 218 13.82 3.60 11.20
C GLU A 218 14.99 4.54 10.85
N HIS A 219 15.54 4.44 9.63
CA HIS A 219 16.75 5.18 9.23
C HIS A 219 16.55 6.03 7.96
N LEU A 220 15.31 6.31 7.58
CA LEU A 220 14.99 7.15 6.43
C LEU A 220 14.67 8.59 6.87
N SER A 221 15.14 9.55 6.10
CA SER A 221 14.96 10.98 6.44
C SER A 221 14.72 11.88 5.24
N ALA A 222 15.29 11.55 4.08
CA ALA A 222 15.20 12.37 2.88
C ALA A 222 14.77 11.56 1.65
N GLU A 223 14.57 10.27 1.82
CA GLU A 223 14.20 9.32 0.79
C GLU A 223 12.68 9.38 0.55
N THR A 224 12.29 9.13 -0.70
CA THR A 224 10.89 9.16 -1.16
C THR A 224 10.42 7.80 -1.67
N ALA A 225 11.33 6.83 -1.72
CA ALA A 225 11.09 5.43 -2.07
C ALA A 225 11.98 4.51 -1.23
N ILE A 226 11.57 3.26 -1.03
CA ILE A 226 12.35 2.24 -0.31
C ILE A 226 12.12 0.85 -0.91
N VAL A 227 13.21 0.07 -1.01
CA VAL A 227 13.13 -1.40 -1.08
C VAL A 227 13.08 -1.93 0.35
N VAL A 228 11.90 -2.41 0.77
CA VAL A 228 11.64 -2.85 2.15
C VAL A 228 12.26 -4.21 2.39
N THR A 229 11.91 -5.18 1.56
CA THR A 229 12.38 -6.57 1.68
C THR A 229 12.46 -7.24 0.32
N GLU A 230 13.29 -8.26 0.24
CA GLU A 230 13.37 -9.16 -0.91
C GLU A 230 13.04 -10.58 -0.44
N ILE A 231 12.06 -11.20 -1.08
CA ILE A 231 11.77 -12.63 -0.95
C ILE A 231 12.41 -13.31 -2.15
N TYR A 232 13.40 -14.17 -1.93
CA TYR A 232 14.27 -14.68 -2.99
C TYR A 232 14.50 -16.19 -2.89
N ARG A 233 14.79 -16.81 -4.03
CA ARG A 233 15.16 -18.23 -4.12
C ARG A 233 16.63 -18.42 -3.76
N TYR A 234 16.93 -19.43 -2.95
CA TYR A 234 18.28 -19.85 -2.64
C TYR A 234 18.32 -21.35 -2.34
N LYS A 235 19.03 -22.11 -3.17
CA LYS A 235 19.13 -23.59 -3.06
C LYS A 235 17.75 -24.25 -2.91
N ASP A 236 16.85 -23.90 -3.84
CA ASP A 236 15.46 -24.40 -3.91
C ASP A 236 14.53 -24.00 -2.75
N GLU A 237 15.00 -23.18 -1.81
CA GLU A 237 14.18 -22.60 -0.73
C GLU A 237 13.85 -21.14 -1.00
N TRP A 238 12.73 -20.68 -0.42
CA TRP A 238 12.43 -19.24 -0.35
C TRP A 238 13.01 -18.67 0.95
N LYS A 239 13.72 -17.54 0.81
CA LYS A 239 14.30 -16.80 1.91
C LYS A 239 13.80 -15.37 1.84
N ILE A 240 13.84 -14.69 2.97
CA ILE A 240 13.55 -13.26 3.07
C ILE A 240 14.80 -12.52 3.53
N ASN A 241 15.00 -11.33 2.99
CA ASN A 241 16.07 -10.39 3.37
C ASN A 241 15.43 -9.06 3.76
N ALA A 242 15.61 -8.58 4.99
CA ALA A 242 15.22 -7.23 5.36
C ALA A 242 16.20 -6.23 4.74
N ILE A 243 15.76 -5.43 3.77
CA ILE A 243 16.66 -4.60 2.94
C ILE A 243 16.80 -3.19 3.53
N GLY A 244 15.70 -2.46 3.71
CA GLY A 244 15.72 -1.11 4.28
C GLY A 244 16.44 -0.06 3.43
N ARG A 245 16.56 -0.27 2.11
CA ARG A 245 17.34 0.62 1.23
C ARG A 245 16.46 1.70 0.65
N GLY A 246 16.66 2.93 1.10
CA GLY A 246 15.93 4.10 0.60
C GLY A 246 16.53 4.68 -0.69
N PHE A 247 15.68 5.38 -1.44
CA PHE A 247 15.94 6.00 -2.74
C PHE A 247 15.34 7.41 -2.77
N LYS A 248 16.01 8.31 -3.50
CA LYS A 248 15.46 9.61 -3.90
C LYS A 248 15.00 9.52 -5.35
N GLY A 249 13.94 10.24 -5.70
CA GLY A 249 13.33 10.19 -7.04
C GLY A 249 12.14 9.23 -7.16
N GLY A 250 11.56 8.81 -6.02
CA GLY A 250 10.28 8.10 -5.98
C GLY A 250 10.30 6.77 -6.75
N LEU A 251 9.16 6.46 -7.37
CA LEU A 251 8.99 5.22 -8.11
C LEU A 251 9.93 5.10 -9.32
N ALA A 252 10.21 6.21 -10.02
CA ALA A 252 11.11 6.22 -11.17
C ALA A 252 12.51 5.70 -10.81
N ALA A 253 13.06 6.12 -9.66
CA ALA A 253 14.35 5.62 -9.18
C ALA A 253 14.36 4.10 -8.89
N LEU A 254 13.23 3.54 -8.46
CA LEU A 254 13.07 2.09 -8.30
C LEU A 254 12.96 1.38 -9.65
N CYS A 255 12.22 1.94 -10.60
CA CYS A 255 12.13 1.44 -11.96
C CYS A 255 13.53 1.35 -12.61
N ASP A 256 14.32 2.43 -12.53
CA ASP A 256 15.71 2.45 -13.00
C ASP A 256 16.55 1.35 -12.34
N ASN A 257 16.43 1.20 -11.02
CA ASN A 257 17.15 0.19 -10.24
C ASN A 257 16.84 -1.25 -10.73
N TYR A 258 15.63 -1.51 -11.20
CA TYR A 258 15.22 -2.81 -11.75
C TYR A 258 15.15 -2.85 -13.29
N GLY A 259 15.61 -1.80 -13.97
CA GLY A 259 15.71 -1.72 -15.43
C GLY A 259 14.39 -1.60 -16.18
N ILE A 260 13.38 -0.97 -15.57
CA ILE A 260 12.16 -0.55 -16.24
C ILE A 260 12.36 0.87 -16.76
N GLU A 261 12.10 1.10 -18.04
CA GLU A 261 12.16 2.42 -18.65
C GLU A 261 10.90 3.23 -18.27
N THR A 262 11.08 4.48 -17.84
CA THR A 262 10.02 5.44 -17.52
C THR A 262 10.15 6.66 -18.43
N GLU A 263 9.04 7.23 -18.93
CA GLU A 263 9.03 8.57 -19.57
C GLU A 263 8.22 9.57 -18.76
#